data_AF-I4YX76-F1
#
_entry.id   AF-I4YX76-F1
#
_cell.length_a   1.000
_cell.length_b   1.000
_cell.length_c   1.000
_cell.angle_alpha   90.00
_cell.angle_beta   90.00
_cell.angle_gamma   90.00
#
_symmetry.space_group_name_H-M   'P 1'
#
loop_
_entity.id
_entity.type
_entity.pdbx_description
1 polymer ?
#
loop_
_entity_poly.entity_id
_entity_poly.type
_entity_poly.pdbx_seq_one_letter_code
_entity_poly.pdbx_strand_id
1 'polypeptide(L)' 'MARLEWVNAMPDAKHTERVQRFRKSRRERGDHELNVWVRGPLKVAIDQAIESGRFRNRQEAITHALEATFAQKERNVVT' A
#
# COMPACT_ATOMS: atom_id res chain seq x y z
N MET A 1 26.73 11.45 -36.27
CA MET A 1 25.42 10.82 -36.50
C MET A 1 25.04 10.03 -35.26
N ALA A 2 24.46 10.68 -34.24
CA ALA A 2 24.05 10.03 -33.00
C ALA A 2 22.52 10.01 -32.92
N ARG A 3 21.97 8.80 -32.99
CA ARG A 3 20.57 8.47 -32.76
C ARG A 3 20.47 7.90 -31.35
N LEU A 4 19.61 8.46 -30.51
CA LEU A 4 18.71 7.76 -29.59
C LEU A 4 17.93 8.82 -28.81
N GLU A 5 16.67 8.95 -29.20
CA GLU A 5 15.67 9.75 -28.51
C GLU A 5 15.46 9.20 -27.09
N TRP A 6 15.60 10.08 -26.11
CA TRP A 6 15.22 9.83 -24.73
C TRP A 6 13.69 9.78 -24.64
N VAL A 7 13.10 8.62 -24.92
CA VAL A 7 11.68 8.34 -24.63
C VAL A 7 11.61 7.54 -23.33
N ASN A 8 11.73 8.24 -22.20
CA ASN A 8 11.36 7.77 -20.84
C ASN A 8 11.71 8.91 -19.87
N ALA A 9 10.88 9.41 -18.96
CA ALA A 9 9.62 8.92 -18.43
C ALA A 9 8.89 10.12 -17.80
N MET A 10 7.86 10.66 -18.45
CA MET A 10 6.80 11.32 -17.68
C MET A 10 5.85 10.20 -17.24
N PRO A 11 5.65 9.96 -15.93
CA PRO A 11 4.58 9.06 -15.52
C PRO A 11 3.30 9.63 -16.11
N ASP A 12 2.63 8.82 -16.94
CA ASP A 12 1.42 9.16 -17.67
C ASP A 12 0.55 10.08 -16.80
N ALA A 13 0.36 11.33 -17.22
CA ALA A 13 -0.31 12.35 -16.42
C ALA A 13 -1.69 11.87 -15.92
N LYS A 14 -2.33 10.98 -16.70
CA LYS A 14 -3.58 10.29 -16.35
C LYS A 14 -3.43 9.31 -15.19
N HIS A 15 -2.31 8.60 -15.09
CA HIS A 15 -2.00 7.73 -13.97
C HIS A 15 -1.82 8.55 -12.68
N THR A 16 -1.08 9.66 -12.77
CA THR A 16 -0.84 10.56 -11.65
C THR A 16 -2.15 11.17 -11.13
N GLU A 17 -3.02 11.65 -12.01
CA GLU A 17 -4.35 12.16 -11.62
C GLU A 17 -5.24 11.10 -10.96
N ARG A 18 -5.25 9.86 -11.48
CA ARG A 18 -6.06 8.77 -10.92
C ARG A 18 -5.63 8.44 -9.49
N VAL A 19 -4.33 8.39 -9.25
CA VAL A 19 -3.76 8.18 -7.90
C VAL A 19 -4.11 9.34 -6.97
N GLN A 20 -4.06 10.59 -7.44
CA GLN A 20 -4.44 11.76 -6.64
C GLN A 20 -5.93 11.76 -6.28
N ARG A 21 -6.82 11.42 -7.22
CA ARG A 21 -8.26 11.27 -6.94
C ARG A 21 -8.53 10.18 -5.90
N PHE A 22 -7.85 9.04 -6.02
CA PHE A 22 -7.96 7.95 -5.05
C PHE A 22 -7.51 8.39 -3.65
N ARG A 23 -6.38 9.10 -3.54
CA ARG A 23 -5.88 9.65 -2.27
C ARG A 23 -6.82 10.67 -1.65
N LYS A 24 -7.41 11.55 -2.46
CA LYS A 24 -8.39 12.54 -1.98
C LYS A 24 -9.62 11.84 -1.40
N SER A 25 -10.17 10.87 -2.13
CA SER A 25 -11.32 10.07 -1.66
C SER A 25 -11.02 9.26 -0.39
N ARG A 26 -9.79 8.78 -0.22
CA ARG A 26 -9.33 8.12 1.02
C ARG A 26 -9.34 9.09 2.21
N ARG A 27 -8.76 10.28 2.05
CA ARG A 27 -8.72 11.31 3.10
C ARG A 27 -10.12 11.78 3.51
N GLU A 28 -11.02 11.93 2.54
CA GLU A 28 -12.42 12.31 2.80
C GLU A 28 -13.18 11.27 3.65
N ARG A 29 -12.77 10.00 3.61
CA ARG A 29 -13.31 8.92 4.47
C ARG A 29 -12.67 8.84 5.85
N GLY A 30 -11.71 9.72 6.16
CA GLY A 30 -10.94 9.67 7.41
C GLY A 30 -9.75 8.70 7.39
N ASP A 31 -9.41 8.10 6.23
CA ASP A 31 -8.23 7.26 6.12
C ASP A 31 -6.96 8.14 6.14
N HIS A 32 -5.99 7.77 6.97
CA HIS A 32 -4.68 8.42 7.03
C HIS A 32 -3.62 7.62 6.26
N GLU A 33 -2.86 8.28 5.39
CA GLU A 33 -1.73 7.66 4.66
C GLU A 33 -0.51 7.59 5.58
N LEU A 34 0.01 6.37 5.82
CA LEU A 34 1.20 6.13 6.63
C LEU A 34 2.36 5.69 5.75
N ASN A 35 3.46 6.46 5.78
CA ASN A 35 4.71 6.10 5.12
C ASN A 35 5.68 5.54 6.17
N VAL A 36 6.03 4.27 6.05
CA VAL A 36 6.90 3.57 7.00
C VAL A 36 8.05 2.86 6.29
N TRP A 37 9.23 2.91 6.91
CA TRP A 37 10.35 2.08 6.51
C TRP A 37 10.24 0.73 7.20
N VAL A 38 10.26 -0.35 6.41
CA VAL A 38 10.22 -1.73 6.92
C VAL A 38 11.49 -2.46 6.60
N ARG A 39 11.86 -3.43 7.44
CA ARG A 39 13.01 -4.31 7.18
C ARG A 39 12.75 -5.14 5.91
N GLY A 40 13.80 -5.38 5.13
CA GLY A 40 13.74 -6.14 3.87
C GLY A 40 12.99 -7.47 3.96
N PRO A 41 13.26 -8.34 4.96
CA PRO A 41 12.53 -9.59 5.12
C PRO A 41 11.02 -9.42 5.31
N LEU A 42 10.58 -8.35 5.98
CA LEU A 42 9.16 -8.07 6.18
C LEU A 42 8.50 -7.67 4.85
N LYS A 43 9.19 -6.85 4.04
CA LYS A 43 8.73 -6.53 2.69
C LYS A 43 8.57 -7.79 1.85
N VAL A 44 9.54 -8.70 1.89
CA VAL A 44 9.48 -9.98 1.15
C VAL A 44 8.29 -10.82 1.61
N ALA A 45 8.04 -10.95 2.91
CA ALA A 45 6.90 -11.69 3.43
C ALA A 45 5.56 -11.09 2.98
N ILE A 46 5.44 -9.75 2.95
CA ILE A 46 4.25 -9.06 2.44
C ILE A 46 4.07 -9.34 0.95
N ASP A 47 5.15 -9.27 0.16
CA ASP A 47 5.10 -9.51 -1.29
C ASP A 47 4.69 -10.95 -1.60
N GLN A 48 5.25 -11.93 -0.88
CA GLN A 48 4.86 -13.36 -1.02
C GLN A 48 3.38 -13.59 -0.68
N ALA A 49 2.85 -12.90 0.33
CA ALA A 49 1.43 -12.99 0.67
C ALA A 49 0.51 -12.44 -0.44
N ILE A 50 1.01 -11.53 -1.28
CA ILE A 50 0.27 -11.05 -2.45
C ILE A 50 0.42 -12.01 -3.63
N GLU A 51 1.63 -12.49 -3.89
CA GLU A 51 1.93 -13.43 -4.98
C GLU A 51 1.18 -14.76 -4.82
N SER A 52 1.03 -15.23 -3.57
CA SER A 52 0.22 -16.41 -3.23
C SER A 52 -1.29 -16.20 -3.36
N GLY A 53 -1.74 -14.98 -3.67
CA GLY A 53 -3.16 -14.64 -3.80
C GLY A 53 -3.90 -14.46 -2.46
N ARG A 54 -3.19 -14.51 -1.32
CA ARG A 54 -3.79 -14.30 0.00
C ARG A 54 -4.31 -12.87 0.16
N PHE A 55 -3.66 -11.90 -0.47
CA PHE A 55 -4.09 -10.50 -0.49
C PHE A 55 -4.00 -9.93 -1.91
N ARG A 56 -4.91 -9.01 -2.26
CA ARG A 56 -4.95 -8.39 -3.59
C ARG A 56 -3.84 -7.35 -3.78
N ASN A 57 -3.37 -6.75 -2.69
CA ASN A 57 -2.31 -5.75 -2.69
C ASN A 57 -1.67 -5.58 -1.30
N ARG A 58 -0.56 -4.83 -1.24
CA ARG A 58 0.17 -4.55 0.01
C ARG A 58 -0.67 -3.85 1.06
N GLN A 59 -1.56 -2.94 0.64
CA GLN A 59 -2.40 -2.19 1.57
C GLN A 59 -3.32 -3.14 2.33
N GLU A 60 -3.99 -4.07 1.63
CA GLU A 60 -4.86 -5.06 2.25
C GLU A 60 -4.09 -5.96 3.23
N ALA A 61 -2.90 -6.44 2.84
CA ALA A 61 -2.05 -7.24 3.70
C ALA A 61 -1.62 -6.49 4.98
N ILE A 62 -1.21 -5.22 4.84
CA ILE A 62 -0.78 -4.38 5.96
C ILE A 62 -1.96 -4.05 6.86
N THR A 63 -3.11 -3.65 6.30
CA THR A 63 -4.33 -3.36 7.06
C THR A 63 -4.76 -4.58 7.87
N HIS A 64 -4.83 -5.77 7.26
CA HIS A 64 -5.17 -7.00 7.96
C HIS A 64 -4.22 -7.28 9.14
N ALA A 65 -2.90 -7.09 8.96
CA ALA A 65 -1.92 -7.29 10.03
C ALA A 65 -2.09 -6.28 11.17
N LEU A 66 -2.39 -5.01 10.85
CA LEU A 66 -2.63 -3.97 11.85
C LEU A 66 -3.94 -4.21 12.60
N GLU A 67 -5.01 -4.62 11.92
CA GLU A 67 -6.29 -4.97 12.55
C GLU A 67 -6.15 -6.15 13.52
N ALA A 68 -5.50 -7.23 13.09
CA ALA A 68 -5.24 -8.39 13.95
C ALA A 68 -4.44 -8.03 15.22
N THR A 69 -3.56 -7.04 15.12
CA THR A 69 -2.68 -6.64 16.24
C THR A 69 -3.34 -5.59 17.15
N PHE A 70 -4.03 -4.60 16.58
CA PHE A 70 -4.49 -3.41 17.28
C PHE A 70 -6.01 -3.32 17.44
N ALA A 71 -6.80 -3.85 16.50
CA ALA A 71 -8.26 -3.83 16.56
C ALA A 71 -8.84 -5.03 17.35
N GLN A 72 -8.07 -6.11 17.49
CA GLN A 72 -8.51 -7.30 18.24
C GLN A 72 -8.40 -7.15 19.77
N LYS A 73 -8.02 -5.96 20.27
CA LYS A 73 -7.73 -5.68 21.69
C LYS A 73 -8.95 -5.58 22.62
N GLU A 74 -10.18 -5.67 22.11
CA GLU A 74 -11.37 -5.60 22.97
C GLU A 74 -11.86 -6.95 23.53
N ARG A 75 -11.28 -8.09 23.13
CA ARG A 75 -11.76 -9.40 23.62
C ARG A 75 -11.01 -9.98 24.83
N ASN A 76 -9.95 -9.34 25.32
CA ASN A 76 -9.14 -9.83 26.45
C ASN A 76 -9.13 -8.88 27.65
N VAL A 77 -10.28 -8.30 27.99
CA VAL A 77 -10.53 -7.83 29.37
C VAL A 77 -11.54 -8.79 29.98
N VAL A 78 -11.03 -9.93 30.46
CA VAL A 78 -11.79 -10.83 31.34
C VAL A 78 -11.83 -10.19 32.73
N THR A 79 -13.05 -10.21 33.26
CA THR A 79 -13.53 -9.86 34.61
C THR A 79 -12.58 -10.27 35.74
#